data_AF-A0A6P2BWF7-F1
#
_entry.id   AF-A0A6P2BWF7-F1
#
_cell.length_a   1.000
_cell.length_b   1.000
_cell.length_c   1.000
_cell.angle_alpha   90.00
_cell.angle_beta   90.00
_cell.angle_gamma   90.00
#
_symmetry.space_group_name_H-M   'P 1'
#
loop_
_entity.id
_entity.type
_entity.pdbx_description
1 polymer ?
#
loop_
_entity_poly.entity_id
_entity_poly.type
_entity_poly.pdbx_seq_one_letter_code
_entity_poly.pdbx_strand_id
1 'polypeptide(L)'
;MFVISPQGEVVHRAAKNHVWCRERSCTPHDVYDRWVELFGDGLDAFYPVLRTPDIGNIGTICCSDGEYPEAVRALAMQGAEVVYRPSEAAPMTQAGLDPGGTSTPTG
;
A
#
# COMPACT_ATOMS: atom_id res chain seq x y z
N MET A 1 2.30 2.55 -5.60
CA MET A 1 2.64 1.15 -5.91
C MET A 1 2.17 0.82 -7.31
N PHE A 2 2.95 0.03 -8.06
CA PHE A 2 2.61 -0.40 -9.41
C PHE A 2 2.72 -1.92 -9.52
N VAL A 3 1.82 -2.54 -10.28
CA VAL A 3 1.99 -3.93 -10.75
C VAL A 3 2.24 -3.86 -12.25
N ILE A 4 3.29 -4.55 -12.69
CA ILE A 4 3.70 -4.63 -14.08
C ILE A 4 3.39 -6.04 -14.60
N SER A 5 2.72 -6.13 -15.75
CA SER A 5 2.40 -7.42 -16.38
C SER A 5 3.66 -8.10 -16.94
N PRO A 6 3.58 -9.41 -17.27
CA PRO A 6 4.66 -10.09 -17.98
C PRO A 6 5.05 -9.44 -19.32
N GLN A 7 4.15 -8.64 -19.91
CA GLN A 7 4.39 -7.89 -21.15
C GLN A 7 5.08 -6.54 -20.91
N GLY A 8 5.32 -6.15 -19.64
CA GLY A 8 5.96 -4.88 -19.29
C GLY A 8 4.99 -3.71 -19.08
N GLU A 9 3.68 -3.96 -19.09
CA GLU A 9 2.66 -2.91 -18.96
C GLU A 9 2.26 -2.65 -17.52
N VAL A 10 2.03 -1.39 -17.14
CA VAL A 10 1.49 -1.06 -15.81
C VAL A 10 0.00 -1.37 -15.78
N VAL A 11 -0.37 -2.46 -15.10
CA VAL A 11 -1.76 -2.95 -15.01
C VAL A 11 -2.47 -2.57 -13.72
N HIS A 12 -1.73 -2.06 -12.72
CA HIS A 12 -2.29 -1.62 -11.45
C HIS A 12 -1.55 -0.40 -10.92
N ARG A 13 -2.27 0.53 -10.32
CA ARG A 13 -1.72 1.68 -9.60
C ARG A 13 -2.47 1.84 -8.29
N ALA A 14 -1.74 1.97 -7.19
CA ALA A 14 -2.32 2.25 -5.88
C ALA A 14 -1.52 3.33 -5.17
N ALA A 15 -2.21 4.32 -4.60
CA ALA A 15 -1.61 5.33 -3.73
C ALA A 15 -1.48 4.80 -2.30
N LYS A 16 -0.60 5.43 -1.53
CA LYS A 16 -0.48 5.18 -0.10
C LYS A 16 -1.50 6.05 0.64
N ASN A 17 -2.30 5.45 1.51
CA ASN A 17 -3.36 6.18 2.21
C ASN A 17 -2.92 6.63 3.61
N HIS A 18 -2.07 5.85 4.28
CA HIS A 18 -1.56 6.17 5.60
C HIS A 18 -0.05 6.36 5.56
N VAL A 19 0.40 7.58 5.85
CA VAL A 19 1.81 7.92 5.99
C VAL A 19 2.25 7.73 7.43
N TRP A 20 3.44 7.19 7.62
CA TRP A 20 4.05 7.16 8.94
C TRP A 20 4.40 8.58 9.39
N CYS A 21 4.36 8.88 10.68
CA CYS A 21 4.48 10.25 11.21
C CYS A 21 5.78 10.99 10.83
N ARG A 22 6.82 10.28 10.36
CA ARG A 22 8.09 10.86 9.90
C ARG A 22 8.24 10.88 8.37
N GLU A 23 7.29 10.31 7.65
CA GLU A 23 7.23 10.31 6.19
C GLU A 23 6.56 11.60 5.70
N ARG A 24 7.32 12.44 4.99
CA ARG A 24 6.79 13.67 4.40
C ARG A 24 6.28 13.36 3.00
N SER A 25 5.05 12.88 2.90
CA SER A 25 4.40 12.55 1.63
C SER A 25 2.98 13.08 1.58
N CYS A 26 2.48 13.29 0.37
CA CYS A 26 1.09 13.64 0.12
C CYS A 26 0.29 12.36 -0.10
N THR A 27 -0.84 12.24 0.58
CA THR A 27 -1.81 11.16 0.48
C THR A 27 -3.04 11.62 -0.31
N PRO A 28 -3.87 10.69 -0.82
CA PRO A 28 -5.19 11.02 -1.35
C PRO A 28 -6.02 11.92 -0.42
N HIS A 29 -5.87 11.76 0.90
CA HIS A 29 -6.63 12.52 1.89
C HIS A 29 -6.16 13.99 2.03
N ASP A 30 -4.90 14.29 1.70
CA ASP A 30 -4.37 15.66 1.74
C ASP A 30 -4.88 16.52 0.57
N VAL A 31 -5.24 15.89 -0.54
CA VAL A 31 -5.78 16.53 -1.76
C VAL A 31 -7.14 15.96 -2.13
N TYR A 32 -7.97 15.66 -1.13
CA TYR A 32 -9.19 14.88 -1.25
C TYR A 32 -10.11 15.34 -2.39
N ASP A 33 -10.46 16.63 -2.44
CA ASP A 33 -11.38 17.15 -3.47
C ASP A 33 -10.85 16.91 -4.88
N ARG A 34 -9.56 17.19 -5.10
CA ARG A 34 -8.91 16.98 -6.41
C ARG A 34 -8.72 15.50 -6.71
N TRP A 35 -8.48 14.67 -5.70
CA TRP A 35 -8.38 13.22 -5.85
C TRP A 35 -9.71 12.64 -6.33
N VAL A 36 -10.80 12.99 -5.64
CA VAL A 36 -12.15 12.54 -5.99
C VAL A 36 -12.56 12.99 -7.39
N GLU A 37 -12.23 14.22 -7.79
CA GLU A 37 -12.50 14.71 -9.15
C GLU A 37 -11.82 13.85 -10.23
N LEU A 38 -10.60 13.36 -9.95
CA LEU A 38 -9.79 12.61 -10.92
C LEU A 38 -10.03 11.09 -10.89
N PHE A 39 -10.30 10.53 -9.72
CA PHE A 39 -10.28 9.09 -9.47
C PHE A 39 -11.61 8.54 -8.90
N GLY A 40 -12.52 9.42 -8.47
CA GLY A 40 -13.80 9.05 -7.85
C GLY A 40 -13.75 9.00 -6.31
N ASP A 41 -14.91 8.81 -5.70
CA ASP A 41 -15.13 8.72 -4.26
C ASP A 41 -15.36 7.28 -3.76
N GLY A 42 -15.29 6.30 -4.66
CA GLY A 42 -15.46 4.88 -4.38
C GLY A 42 -14.26 4.23 -3.68
N LEU A 43 -14.46 3.03 -3.15
CA LEU A 43 -13.38 2.25 -2.51
C LEU A 43 -12.22 1.95 -3.46
N ASP A 44 -12.49 1.78 -4.76
CA ASP A 44 -11.50 1.51 -5.78
C ASP A 44 -10.57 2.71 -6.04
N ALA A 45 -11.01 3.94 -5.77
CA ALA A 45 -10.18 5.13 -5.87
C ALA A 45 -9.08 5.18 -4.81
N PHE A 46 -9.30 4.58 -3.63
CA PHE A 46 -8.36 4.61 -2.50
C PHE A 46 -7.67 3.26 -2.28
N TYR A 47 -8.41 2.17 -2.47
CA TYR A 47 -7.99 0.79 -2.25
C TYR A 47 -8.30 -0.07 -3.49
N PRO A 48 -7.58 0.14 -4.61
CA PRO A 48 -7.87 -0.58 -5.84
C PRO A 48 -7.51 -2.06 -5.73
N VAL A 49 -8.31 -2.91 -6.40
CA VAL A 49 -8.08 -4.36 -6.52
C VAL A 49 -7.81 -4.70 -7.99
N LEU A 50 -6.61 -5.22 -8.27
CA LEU A 50 -6.26 -5.77 -9.57
C LEU A 50 -6.96 -7.12 -9.75
N ARG A 51 -7.70 -7.30 -10.84
CA ARG A 51 -8.33 -8.58 -11.19
C ARG A 51 -7.48 -9.28 -12.23
N THR A 52 -7.05 -10.51 -11.95
CA THR A 52 -6.25 -11.30 -12.87
C THR A 52 -6.93 -12.64 -13.15
N PRO A 53 -6.75 -13.23 -14.35
CA PRO A 53 -7.35 -14.52 -14.68
C PRO A 53 -6.61 -15.73 -14.08
N ASP A 54 -5.36 -15.57 -13.66
CA ASP A 54 -4.42 -16.65 -13.35
C ASP A 54 -3.93 -16.68 -11.89
N ILE A 55 -3.90 -15.53 -11.20
CA ILE A 55 -3.42 -15.41 -9.81
C ILE A 55 -4.47 -14.85 -8.84
N GLY A 56 -5.69 -14.59 -9.34
CA GLY A 56 -6.82 -14.07 -8.55
C GLY A 56 -6.87 -12.54 -8.43
N ASN A 57 -7.65 -12.07 -7.46
CA ASN A 57 -7.85 -10.65 -7.18
C ASN A 57 -6.84 -10.13 -6.15
N ILE A 58 -5.99 -9.19 -6.54
CA ILE A 58 -4.89 -8.68 -5.74
C ILE A 58 -5.17 -7.25 -5.29
N GLY A 59 -5.32 -7.07 -3.98
CA GLY A 59 -5.29 -5.77 -3.34
C GLY A 59 -3.85 -5.37 -2.99
N THR A 60 -3.55 -4.06 -3.01
CA THR A 60 -2.23 -3.56 -2.60
C THR A 60 -2.37 -2.48 -1.52
N ILE A 61 -1.55 -2.59 -0.48
CA ILE A 61 -1.41 -1.61 0.61
C ILE A 61 0.07 -1.34 0.84
N CYS A 62 0.46 -0.19 1.38
CA CYS A 62 1.86 0.16 1.56
C CYS A 62 2.21 0.41 3.02
N CYS A 63 3.24 -0.28 3.54
CA CYS A 63 3.89 0.11 4.81
C CYS A 63 2.83 0.28 5.93
N SER A 64 2.68 1.47 6.52
CA SER A 64 1.72 1.75 7.59
C SER A 64 0.24 1.54 7.26
N ASP A 65 -0.15 1.43 5.98
CA ASP A 65 -1.54 1.06 5.63
C ASP A 65 -1.99 -0.25 6.30
N GLY A 66 -1.07 -1.18 6.58
CA GLY A 66 -1.40 -2.45 7.24
C GLY A 66 -1.54 -2.38 8.76
N GLU A 67 -1.35 -1.20 9.37
CA GLU A 67 -1.67 -0.95 10.79
C GLU A 67 -3.16 -0.64 10.99
N TYR A 68 -3.86 -0.26 9.91
CA TYR A 68 -5.26 0.13 9.90
C TYR A 68 -6.11 -0.98 9.29
N PRO A 69 -6.91 -1.72 10.08
CA PRO A 69 -7.70 -2.84 9.58
C PRO A 69 -8.71 -2.44 8.50
N GLU A 70 -9.11 -1.17 8.44
CA GLU A 70 -10.00 -0.58 7.46
C GLU A 70 -9.47 -0.73 6.03
N ALA A 71 -8.15 -0.59 5.83
CA ALA A 71 -7.54 -0.71 4.51
C ALA A 71 -7.70 -2.13 3.94
N VAL A 72 -7.40 -3.15 4.76
CA VAL A 72 -7.59 -4.55 4.37
C VAL A 72 -9.08 -4.88 4.24
N ARG A 73 -9.94 -4.33 5.10
CA ARG A 73 -11.39 -4.51 5.02
C ARG A 73 -11.96 -3.97 3.71
N ALA A 74 -11.54 -2.78 3.28
CA ALA A 74 -11.95 -2.17 2.02
C ALA A 74 -11.56 -3.02 0.81
N LEU A 75 -10.34 -3.59 0.81
CA LEU A 75 -9.90 -4.51 -0.25
C LEU A 75 -10.70 -5.81 -0.25
N ALA A 76 -10.92 -6.41 0.93
CA ALA A 76 -11.69 -7.65 1.06
C ALA A 76 -13.14 -7.49 0.61
N MET A 77 -13.78 -6.36 0.92
CA MET A 77 -15.16 -6.06 0.48
C MET A 77 -15.29 -5.91 -1.04
N GLN A 78 -14.20 -5.58 -1.73
CA GLN A 78 -14.15 -5.53 -3.20
C GLN A 78 -13.78 -6.88 -3.84
N GLY A 79 -13.55 -7.92 -3.04
CA GLY A 79 -13.22 -9.27 -3.49
C GLY A 79 -11.73 -9.54 -3.65
N ALA A 80 -10.85 -8.81 -2.96
CA ALA A 80 -9.43 -9.17 -2.91
C ALA A 80 -9.24 -10.54 -2.25
N GLU A 81 -8.55 -11.44 -2.95
CA GLU A 81 -8.19 -12.79 -2.49
C GLU A 81 -6.79 -12.81 -1.89
N VAL A 82 -5.92 -11.91 -2.38
CA VAL A 82 -4.56 -11.70 -1.89
C VAL A 82 -4.35 -10.22 -1.62
N VAL A 83 -3.73 -9.88 -0.49
CA VAL A 83 -3.29 -8.51 -0.18
C VAL A 83 -1.78 -8.46 -0.14
N TYR A 84 -1.18 -7.74 -1.09
CA TYR A 84 0.26 -7.51 -1.13
C TYR A 84 0.62 -6.23 -0.38
N ARG A 85 1.47 -6.37 0.66
CA ARG A 85 2.02 -5.28 1.46
C ARG A 85 3.55 -5.27 1.32
N PRO A 86 4.15 -4.39 0.48
CA PRO A 86 5.59 -4.22 0.48
C PRO A 86 6.09 -3.74 1.86
N SER A 87 7.29 -4.20 2.22
CA SER A 87 7.87 -4.04 3.56
C SER A 87 7.91 -2.59 4.03
N GLU A 88 7.66 -2.42 5.33
CA GLU A 88 7.92 -1.18 6.07
C GLU A 88 9.40 -0.80 6.03
N ALA A 89 9.72 0.43 6.44
CA ALA A 89 11.11 0.90 6.52
C ALA A 89 12.00 -0.08 7.30
N ALA A 90 13.22 -0.30 6.80
CA ALA A 90 14.16 -1.28 7.32
C ALA A 90 14.34 -1.26 8.86
N PRO A 91 14.33 -0.11 9.57
CA PRO A 91 14.42 -0.10 11.03
C PRO A 91 13.27 -0.83 11.76
N MET A 92 12.12 -1.03 11.11
CA MET A 92 10.91 -1.67 11.65
C MET A 92 10.75 -3.13 11.17
N THR A 93 11.34 -3.49 10.04
CA THR A 93 11.22 -4.84 9.43
C THR A 93 12.48 -5.69 9.58
N GLN A 94 13.63 -5.07 9.86
CA GLN A 94 14.88 -5.75 10.21
C GLN A 94 15.05 -5.80 11.73
N ALA A 95 14.08 -6.40 12.43
CA ALA A 95 14.37 -6.91 13.76
C ALA A 95 15.22 -8.17 13.61
N GLY A 96 16.55 -8.00 13.60
CA GLY A 96 17.41 -9.01 14.21
C GLY A 96 16.95 -9.22 15.66
N LEU A 97 17.16 -10.41 16.21
CA LEU A 97 16.79 -10.80 17.57
C LEU A 97 17.52 -10.02 18.69
N ASP A 98 18.00 -8.82 18.43
CA ASP A 98 18.68 -7.99 19.42
C ASP A 98 17.72 -6.93 19.98
N PRO A 99 17.46 -6.91 21.31
CA PRO A 99 16.52 -5.97 21.94
C PRO A 99 16.99 -4.50 21.93
N GLY A 100 18.11 -4.19 21.27
CA GLY A 100 18.70 -2.86 21.21
C GLY A 100 18.45 -2.22 19.84
N GLY A 101 17.46 -1.33 19.78
CA GLY A 101 17.19 -0.55 18.58
C GLY A 101 18.41 0.22 18.07
N THR A 102 18.44 0.39 16.74
CA THR A 102 19.41 1.15 15.93
C THR A 102 20.81 0.55 15.83
N SER A 103 21.03 -0.30 14.83
CA SER A 103 22.36 -0.49 14.25
C SER A 103 22.72 0.75 13.42
N THR A 104 23.35 1.75 14.05
CA THR A 104 24.18 2.72 13.32
C THR A 104 25.31 1.97 12.61
N PRO A 105 25.56 2.19 11.31
CA PRO A 105 26.74 1.65 10.66
C PRO A 105 27.96 2.44 11.16
N THR A 106 28.75 1.85 12.05
CA THR A 106 30.10 2.32 12.32
C THR A 106 31.00 1.80 11.19
N GLY A 107 31.59 2.75 10.44
CA GLY A 107 32.62 2.46 9.44
C GLY A 107 33.94 2.02 10.02
#